data_AF-B3LX85-F1
#
_entry.id   AF-B3LX85-F1
#
_cell.length_a   1.000
_cell.length_b   1.000
_cell.length_c   1.000
_cell.angle_alpha   90.00
_cell.angle_beta   90.00
_cell.angle_gamma   90.00
#
_symmetry.space_group_name_H-M   'P 1'
#
loop_
_entity.id
_entity.type
_entity.pdbx_description
1 polymer ?
#
loop_
_entity_poly.entity_id
_entity_poly.type
_entity_poly.pdbx_seq_one_letter_code
_entity_poly.pdbx_strand_id
1 'polypeptide(L)'
;MRLILPLILLVLSPSFSLSQYQYNINRPKPQLPPFKFPTQDKELVRVFEWKNIQYGFPSEQERQEVLRNGRYNPDSPIPIDIGVYYPQNGGPARYFITTPRFGQGVPYSLAYVTSIQGSNGTEVQAYPSYQWHSSHGRNCDGLTSVYRVHIDACGQMWILDSGEIEFVQHCAPQVVVIDLATDQLIHRYRLPSASFKAGVSRFVNILADIRDPPPQGQCKDVFAYLADPTSKAIVVYDVLGQQSWRVENKFTYPDAKFGTHTVAGESFELLDGPLALAVTPFGLGLRRHLIFHALSNELELAIPLDVLNNATNWQKGLGSSLSEFVTLGRRGVQCASHAISRQGYLFCGFLNPIGIFAWDIRTPYNGQNVKLLALNPETLQFVSGLKIVSRPSDGREELWLFSNRLQKIFAGTIDYTEINYRVLRCDVDDLLQGRGCF
;
A
#
# COMPACT_ATOMS: atom_id res chain seq x y z
N MET A 1 -53.47 15.60 35.42
CA MET A 1 -54.76 15.24 34.77
C MET A 1 -54.70 15.64 33.30
N ARG A 2 -54.43 14.67 32.40
CA ARG A 2 -54.75 14.71 30.96
C ARG A 2 -54.39 13.35 30.35
N LEU A 3 -55.34 12.82 29.59
CA LEU A 3 -55.40 11.49 28.97
C LEU A 3 -54.30 11.26 27.92
N ILE A 4 -53.84 10.01 27.79
CA ILE A 4 -53.34 9.45 26.52
C ILE A 4 -53.90 8.03 26.34
N LEU A 5 -54.51 7.80 25.18
CA LEU A 5 -55.11 6.58 24.64
C LEU A 5 -54.10 5.42 24.48
N PRO A 6 -54.51 4.14 24.60
CA PRO A 6 -53.70 2.99 24.26
C PRO A 6 -53.86 2.61 22.77
N LEU A 7 -52.78 2.23 22.09
CA LEU A 7 -52.86 1.60 20.76
C LEU A 7 -51.97 0.35 20.68
N ILE A 8 -52.62 -0.78 20.96
CA ILE A 8 -52.62 -2.07 20.25
C ILE A 8 -51.31 -2.46 19.51
N LEU A 9 -50.69 -3.53 20.04
CA LEU A 9 -49.72 -4.37 19.33
C LEU A 9 -50.37 -5.03 18.10
N LEU A 10 -49.74 -4.85 16.93
CA LEU A 10 -49.90 -5.75 15.79
C LEU A 10 -48.57 -6.49 15.57
N VAL A 11 -48.63 -7.81 15.75
CA VAL A 11 -47.56 -8.76 15.42
C VAL A 11 -47.49 -8.89 13.91
N LEU A 12 -46.41 -8.42 13.29
CA LEU A 12 -46.06 -8.74 11.90
C LEU A 12 -44.82 -9.63 11.92
N SER A 13 -45.02 -10.91 11.60
CA SER A 13 -43.98 -11.87 11.28
C SER A 13 -43.13 -11.40 10.10
N PRO A 14 -41.79 -11.54 10.13
CA PRO A 14 -40.96 -11.23 8.98
C PRO A 14 -41.14 -12.33 7.94
N SER A 15 -41.91 -12.03 6.89
CA SER A 15 -41.93 -12.80 5.66
C SER A 15 -40.56 -12.62 4.99
N PHE A 16 -39.65 -13.57 5.20
CA PHE A 16 -38.40 -13.63 4.42
C PHE A 16 -38.77 -13.88 2.96
N SER A 17 -38.66 -12.84 2.12
CA SER A 17 -38.85 -12.98 0.69
C SER A 17 -37.67 -13.75 0.09
N LEU A 18 -37.94 -14.97 -0.40
CA LEU A 18 -37.02 -15.82 -1.17
C LEU A 18 -36.39 -15.11 -2.41
N SER A 19 -36.87 -13.94 -2.80
CA SER A 19 -36.37 -13.17 -3.94
C SER A 19 -35.00 -12.51 -3.72
N GLN A 20 -34.60 -12.19 -2.49
CA GLN A 20 -33.27 -11.62 -2.22
C GLN A 20 -32.16 -12.68 -2.26
N TYR A 21 -32.46 -13.93 -1.90
CA TYR A 21 -31.51 -15.03 -1.97
C TYR A 21 -31.20 -15.46 -3.42
N GLN A 22 -32.19 -15.37 -4.31
CA GLN A 22 -32.01 -15.67 -5.74
C GLN A 22 -31.26 -14.58 -6.52
N TYR A 23 -31.23 -13.33 -6.03
CA TYR A 23 -30.55 -12.24 -6.73
C TYR A 23 -29.02 -12.35 -6.68
N ASN A 24 -28.46 -13.03 -5.67
CA ASN A 24 -27.01 -13.27 -5.55
C ASN A 24 -26.50 -14.47 -6.37
N ILE A 25 -27.39 -15.35 -6.86
CA ILE A 25 -26.99 -16.58 -7.56
C ILE A 25 -26.79 -16.36 -9.08
N ASN A 26 -27.34 -15.28 -9.64
CA ASN A 26 -27.35 -15.03 -11.09
C ASN A 26 -26.47 -13.87 -11.56
N ARG A 27 -25.52 -13.39 -10.74
CA ARG A 27 -24.53 -12.42 -11.24
C ARG A 27 -23.60 -13.15 -12.22
N PRO A 28 -23.48 -12.72 -13.49
CA PRO A 28 -22.45 -13.25 -14.37
C PRO A 28 -21.11 -13.06 -13.67
N LYS A 29 -20.43 -14.15 -13.31
CA LYS A 29 -19.04 -14.05 -12.85
C LYS A 29 -18.29 -13.34 -13.97
N PRO A 30 -17.53 -12.27 -13.70
CA PRO A 30 -16.61 -11.73 -14.69
C PRO A 30 -15.80 -12.92 -15.22
N GLN A 31 -15.94 -13.22 -16.52
CA GLN A 31 -15.10 -14.21 -17.14
C GLN A 31 -13.71 -13.59 -17.19
N LEU A 32 -12.92 -13.85 -16.14
CA LEU A 32 -11.49 -13.64 -16.20
C LEU A 32 -11.00 -14.34 -17.47
N PRO A 33 -10.14 -13.70 -18.28
CA PRO A 33 -9.53 -14.37 -19.42
C PRO A 33 -8.95 -15.71 -18.92
N PRO A 34 -9.01 -16.79 -19.72
CA PRO A 34 -8.57 -18.11 -19.27
C PRO A 34 -7.07 -18.09 -19.00
N PHE A 35 -6.69 -17.80 -17.76
CA PHE A 35 -5.31 -17.92 -17.31
C PHE A 35 -4.97 -19.41 -17.31
N LYS A 36 -3.81 -19.76 -17.87
CA LYS A 36 -3.23 -21.09 -17.66
C LYS A 36 -2.76 -21.15 -16.21
N PHE A 37 -3.56 -21.78 -15.36
CA PHE A 37 -3.19 -22.00 -13.97
C PHE A 37 -2.03 -23.00 -13.89
N PRO A 38 -0.97 -22.71 -13.12
CA PRO A 38 0.06 -23.70 -12.85
C PRO A 38 -0.59 -24.90 -12.14
N THR A 39 -0.05 -26.10 -12.37
CA THR A 39 -0.56 -27.35 -11.79
C THR A 39 -0.28 -27.48 -10.29
N GLN A 40 0.56 -26.61 -9.73
CA GLN A 40 0.92 -26.56 -8.32
C GLN A 40 1.06 -25.10 -7.88
N ASP A 41 0.70 -24.85 -6.61
CA ASP A 41 0.92 -23.55 -5.97
C ASP A 41 2.43 -23.24 -5.93
N LYS A 42 2.80 -22.05 -6.39
CA LYS A 42 4.20 -21.61 -6.34
C LYS A 42 4.46 -20.98 -4.98
N GLU A 43 5.25 -21.66 -4.16
CA GLU A 43 5.68 -21.17 -2.86
C GLU A 43 6.74 -20.07 -3.00
N LEU A 44 6.49 -18.93 -2.37
CA LEU A 44 7.47 -17.86 -2.19
C LEU A 44 8.21 -18.09 -0.86
N VAL A 45 9.43 -17.56 -0.75
CA VAL A 45 10.20 -17.71 0.49
C VAL A 45 9.54 -16.88 1.60
N ARG A 46 9.13 -17.56 2.67
CA ARG A 46 8.63 -16.93 3.90
C ARG A 46 9.80 -16.40 4.71
N VAL A 47 9.90 -15.08 4.82
CA VAL A 47 11.00 -14.42 5.54
C VAL A 47 10.60 -14.13 6.98
N PHE A 48 9.40 -13.58 7.16
CA PHE A 48 8.82 -13.33 8.47
C PHE A 48 7.34 -13.69 8.48
N GLU A 49 6.89 -14.23 9.61
CA GLU A 49 5.50 -14.60 9.83
C GLU A 49 5.08 -14.14 11.22
N TRP A 50 3.86 -13.62 11.31
CA TRP A 50 3.26 -13.24 12.58
C TRP A 50 1.85 -13.75 12.72
N LYS A 51 1.54 -14.25 13.92
CA LYS A 51 0.16 -14.41 14.37
C LYS A 51 -0.46 -13.05 14.67
N ASN A 52 0.30 -12.24 15.41
CA ASN A 52 0.03 -10.85 15.68
C ASN A 52 1.37 -10.09 15.74
N ILE A 53 1.39 -8.80 15.42
CA ILE A 53 2.65 -8.06 15.38
C ILE A 53 3.25 -7.94 16.80
N GLN A 54 4.54 -8.22 16.92
CA GLN A 54 5.24 -8.28 18.22
C GLN A 54 6.03 -6.97 18.43
N TYR A 55 5.47 -6.01 19.17
CA TYR A 55 6.15 -4.74 19.45
C TYR A 55 7.13 -4.82 20.63
N GLY A 56 8.35 -4.34 20.43
CA GLY A 56 9.33 -4.06 21.49
C GLY A 56 9.13 -2.68 22.11
N PHE A 57 9.53 -2.50 23.37
CA PHE A 57 9.40 -1.24 24.10
C PHE A 57 10.70 -0.88 24.81
N PRO A 58 10.98 0.42 25.05
CA PRO A 58 12.18 0.84 25.79
C PRO A 58 12.31 0.23 27.19
N SER A 59 11.19 -0.08 27.84
CA SER A 59 11.14 -0.78 29.12
C SER A 59 9.80 -1.49 29.31
N GLU A 60 9.75 -2.46 30.23
CA GLU A 60 8.48 -3.09 30.61
C GLU A 60 7.53 -2.10 31.28
N GLN A 61 8.05 -1.11 32.01
CA GLN A 61 7.23 -0.04 32.59
C GLN A 61 6.51 0.77 31.51
N GLU A 62 7.21 1.17 30.44
CA GLU A 62 6.63 1.89 29.30
C GLU A 62 5.56 1.02 28.62
N ARG A 63 5.86 -0.27 28.39
CA ARG A 63 4.91 -1.24 27.83
C ARG A 63 3.63 -1.31 28.66
N GLN A 64 3.73 -1.47 29.97
CA GLN A 64 2.58 -1.54 30.87
C GLN A 64 1.78 -0.23 30.91
N GLU A 65 2.46 0.91 30.81
CA GLU A 65 1.79 2.21 30.75
C GLU A 65 0.95 2.36 29.48
N VAL A 66 1.50 2.06 28.30
CA VAL A 66 0.75 2.18 27.05
C VAL A 66 -0.35 1.16 26.88
N LEU A 67 -0.20 -0.03 27.48
CA LEU A 67 -1.30 -1.00 27.61
C LEU A 67 -2.42 -0.44 28.47
N ARG A 68 -2.10 0.10 29.66
CA ARG A 68 -3.08 0.63 30.61
C ARG A 68 -3.84 1.85 30.06
N ASN A 69 -3.17 2.71 29.30
CA ASN A 69 -3.77 3.93 28.76
C ASN A 69 -4.37 3.75 27.34
N GLY A 70 -4.35 2.53 26.79
CA GLY A 70 -4.94 2.19 25.50
C GLY A 70 -4.14 2.66 24.27
N ARG A 71 -2.95 3.26 24.45
CA ARG A 71 -2.05 3.59 23.32
C ARG A 71 -1.48 2.35 22.65
N TYR A 72 -1.45 1.23 23.36
CA TYR A 72 -1.18 -0.08 22.78
C TYR A 72 -2.33 -1.03 23.12
N ASN A 73 -2.95 -1.58 22.08
CA ASN A 73 -3.82 -2.75 22.16
C ASN A 73 -3.23 -3.78 21.19
N PRO A 74 -2.78 -4.96 21.65
CA PRO A 74 -2.16 -5.97 20.79
C PRO A 74 -2.99 -6.33 19.55
N ASP A 75 -4.32 -6.29 19.62
CA ASP A 75 -5.20 -6.75 18.54
C ASP A 75 -5.64 -5.63 17.58
N SER A 76 -5.24 -4.37 17.82
CA SER A 76 -5.54 -3.23 16.95
C SER A 76 -4.60 -3.04 15.75
N PRO A 77 -3.27 -3.27 15.87
CA PRO A 77 -2.31 -3.07 14.80
C PRO A 77 -2.59 -3.88 13.53
N ILE A 78 -2.63 -3.18 12.40
CA ILE A 78 -2.75 -3.78 11.07
C ILE A 78 -1.52 -3.34 10.25
N PRO A 79 -0.45 -4.15 10.20
CA PRO A 79 0.70 -3.85 9.36
C PRO A 79 0.33 -4.00 7.86
N ILE A 80 0.86 -3.11 7.02
CA ILE A 80 0.48 -3.06 5.59
C ILE A 80 1.63 -2.98 4.60
N ASP A 81 2.85 -2.63 5.00
CA ASP A 81 3.96 -2.43 4.05
C ASP A 81 5.26 -3.05 4.55
N ILE A 82 6.15 -3.30 3.59
CA ILE A 82 7.53 -3.73 3.82
C ILE A 82 8.46 -2.78 3.06
N GLY A 83 9.47 -2.24 3.75
CA GLY A 83 10.65 -1.62 3.16
C GLY A 83 11.87 -2.50 3.39
N VAL A 84 12.72 -2.67 2.38
CA VAL A 84 13.96 -3.45 2.52
C VAL A 84 15.13 -2.58 2.10
N TYR A 85 16.14 -2.54 2.96
CA TYR A 85 17.38 -1.82 2.71
C TYR A 85 18.57 -2.76 2.84
N TYR A 86 19.36 -2.82 1.78
CA TYR A 86 20.67 -3.47 1.78
C TYR A 86 21.74 -2.40 1.96
N PRO A 87 22.51 -2.42 3.06
CA PRO A 87 23.61 -1.48 3.26
C PRO A 87 24.67 -1.62 2.15
N GLN A 88 25.06 -0.50 1.54
CA GLN A 88 26.03 -0.48 0.44
C GLN A 88 27.43 -0.95 0.88
N ASN A 89 27.81 -0.68 2.14
CA ASN A 89 29.10 -1.07 2.71
C ASN A 89 29.13 -2.54 3.17
N GLY A 90 28.11 -3.33 2.83
CA GLY A 90 27.89 -4.66 3.37
C GLY A 90 27.24 -4.65 4.77
N GLY A 91 26.79 -5.82 5.21
CA GLY A 91 26.07 -5.99 6.47
C GLY A 91 24.69 -6.63 6.27
N PRO A 92 23.98 -6.91 7.38
CA PRO A 92 22.63 -7.49 7.31
C PRO A 92 21.64 -6.51 6.70
N ALA A 93 20.72 -7.02 5.89
CA ALA A 93 19.59 -6.26 5.40
C ALA A 93 18.72 -5.76 6.56
N ARG A 94 18.16 -4.56 6.41
CA ARG A 94 17.19 -3.97 7.34
C ARG A 94 15.80 -4.06 6.72
N TYR A 95 14.83 -4.47 7.52
CA TYR A 95 13.45 -4.66 7.11
C TYR A 95 12.56 -3.72 7.91
N PHE A 96 11.72 -2.95 7.25
CA PHE A 96 10.88 -1.93 7.86
C PHE A 96 9.42 -2.26 7.64
N ILE A 97 8.62 -2.23 8.71
CA ILE A 97 7.19 -2.48 8.67
C ILE A 97 6.46 -1.19 9.02
N THR A 98 5.41 -0.87 8.26
CA THR A 98 4.50 0.21 8.61
C THR A 98 3.21 -0.35 9.20
N THR A 99 2.69 0.32 10.22
CA THR A 99 1.41 0.01 10.86
C THR A 99 0.67 1.32 11.08
N PRO A 100 -0.15 1.75 10.12
CA PRO A 100 -0.83 3.02 10.20
C PRO A 100 -1.83 3.00 11.36
N ARG A 101 -2.07 4.16 11.95
CA ARG A 101 -3.03 4.32 13.06
C ARG A 101 -4.45 4.47 12.51
N PHE A 102 -4.97 3.40 11.90
CA PHE A 102 -6.36 3.33 11.42
C PHE A 102 -7.36 3.58 12.55
N GLY A 103 -7.01 3.16 13.77
CA GLY A 103 -7.68 3.49 15.01
C GLY A 103 -6.66 3.64 16.14
N GLN A 104 -7.14 3.59 17.38
CA GLN A 104 -6.29 3.60 18.59
C GLN A 104 -5.56 2.26 18.78
N GLY A 105 -4.59 2.23 19.70
CA GLY A 105 -3.90 1.00 20.10
C GLY A 105 -2.65 0.65 19.31
N VAL A 106 -2.16 1.54 18.44
CA VAL A 106 -0.89 1.37 17.72
C VAL A 106 0.21 2.23 18.36
N PRO A 107 1.22 1.64 19.02
CA PRO A 107 2.21 2.39 19.80
C PRO A 107 3.16 3.20 18.93
N TYR A 108 3.57 2.67 17.77
CA TYR A 108 4.38 3.36 16.77
C TYR A 108 4.09 2.80 15.38
N SER A 109 4.11 3.69 14.38
CA SER A 109 3.59 3.41 13.04
C SER A 109 4.65 3.03 12.01
N LEU A 110 5.93 3.16 12.37
CA LEU A 110 7.07 2.75 11.57
C LEU A 110 8.06 2.02 12.49
N ALA A 111 8.43 0.82 12.09
CA ALA A 111 9.30 -0.05 12.86
C ALA A 111 10.29 -0.76 11.94
N TYR A 112 11.37 -1.28 12.52
CA TYR A 112 12.25 -2.25 11.85
C TYR A 112 12.17 -3.61 12.55
N VAL A 113 12.35 -4.69 11.78
CA VAL A 113 12.33 -6.07 12.30
C VAL A 113 13.68 -6.39 12.95
N THR A 114 13.64 -6.95 14.16
CA THR A 114 14.84 -7.33 14.93
C THR A 114 15.21 -8.80 14.72
N SER A 115 16.18 -9.32 15.48
CA SER A 115 16.48 -10.76 15.56
C SER A 115 15.76 -11.48 16.70
N ILE A 116 15.03 -10.77 17.56
CA ILE A 116 14.39 -11.33 18.76
C ILE A 116 13.12 -12.08 18.35
N GLN A 117 13.01 -13.34 18.75
CA GLN A 117 11.83 -14.17 18.48
C GLN A 117 10.85 -14.13 19.65
N GLY A 118 9.58 -13.85 19.36
CA GLY A 118 8.47 -13.91 20.31
C GLY A 118 7.47 -15.01 19.95
N SER A 119 6.49 -15.25 20.83
CA SER A 119 5.45 -16.27 20.61
C SER A 119 4.54 -15.97 19.40
N ASN A 120 4.39 -14.69 19.05
CA ASN A 120 3.57 -14.24 17.92
C ASN A 120 4.37 -13.99 16.63
N GLY A 121 5.70 -14.12 16.66
CA GLY A 121 6.60 -13.83 15.54
C GLY A 121 7.81 -13.00 15.97
N THR A 122 8.60 -12.53 15.01
CA THR A 122 9.80 -11.73 15.25
C THR A 122 9.45 -10.34 15.81
N GLU A 123 10.13 -9.88 16.85
CA GLU A 123 9.91 -8.55 17.42
C GLU A 123 10.26 -7.44 16.40
N VAL A 124 9.43 -6.39 16.37
CA VAL A 124 9.71 -5.12 15.68
C VAL A 124 9.96 -4.00 16.69
N GLN A 125 10.84 -3.06 16.34
CA GLN A 125 11.18 -1.90 17.17
C GLN A 125 10.97 -0.58 16.43
N ALA A 126 10.57 0.46 17.17
CA ALA A 126 10.25 1.76 16.61
C ALA A 126 11.42 2.36 15.83
N TYR A 127 11.12 2.96 14.68
CA TYR A 127 12.10 3.65 13.84
C TYR A 127 11.68 5.10 13.56
N PRO A 128 12.61 6.09 13.62
CA PRO A 128 14.01 5.97 14.05
C PRO A 128 14.18 5.65 15.53
N SER A 129 13.22 6.06 16.36
CA SER A 129 13.16 5.71 17.77
C SER A 129 11.74 5.84 18.30
N TYR A 130 11.48 5.30 19.49
CA TYR A 130 10.18 5.37 20.14
C TYR A 130 9.69 6.83 20.34
N GLN A 131 10.62 7.75 20.61
CA GLN A 131 10.30 9.17 20.84
C GLN A 131 9.71 9.88 19.63
N TRP A 132 10.02 9.41 18.41
CA TRP A 132 9.41 9.96 17.19
C TRP A 132 7.90 9.69 17.12
N HIS A 133 7.40 8.68 17.83
CA HIS A 133 5.99 8.23 17.79
C HIS A 133 5.22 8.52 19.08
N SER A 134 5.93 8.77 20.19
CA SER A 134 5.36 8.84 21.54
C SER A 134 4.36 9.99 21.73
N SER A 135 4.44 11.04 20.90
CA SER A 135 3.54 12.20 20.98
C SER A 135 2.10 11.92 20.56
N HIS A 136 1.86 10.86 19.77
CA HIS A 136 0.54 10.50 19.24
C HIS A 136 -0.16 11.67 18.54
N GLY A 137 0.53 12.29 17.58
CA GLY A 137 0.00 13.41 16.79
C GLY A 137 0.03 14.78 17.49
N ARG A 138 0.49 14.86 18.75
CA ARG A 138 0.63 16.15 19.46
C ARG A 138 1.86 16.95 19.03
N ASN A 139 2.90 16.26 18.56
CA ASN A 139 4.11 16.87 18.02
C ASN A 139 4.24 16.52 16.53
N CYS A 140 3.98 17.50 15.66
CA CYS A 140 4.07 17.33 14.22
C CYS A 140 5.51 17.28 13.67
N ASP A 141 6.53 17.52 14.52
CA ASP A 141 7.93 17.20 14.21
C ASP A 141 8.27 15.72 14.44
N GLY A 142 7.37 14.94 15.06
CA GLY A 142 7.44 13.48 15.09
C GLY A 142 6.79 12.83 13.85
N LEU A 143 6.49 11.54 13.99
CA LEU A 143 5.64 10.75 13.08
C LEU A 143 4.29 10.50 13.76
N THR A 144 3.21 10.81 13.03
CA THR A 144 1.84 10.64 13.52
C THR A 144 1.28 9.28 13.15
N SER A 145 1.27 8.95 11.84
CA SER A 145 0.71 7.72 11.30
C SER A 145 1.31 7.44 9.92
N VAL A 146 2.37 6.63 9.90
CA VAL A 146 3.06 6.26 8.67
C VAL A 146 2.25 5.21 7.91
N TYR A 147 1.91 5.53 6.65
CA TYR A 147 1.18 4.61 5.78
C TYR A 147 2.12 3.66 5.05
N ARG A 148 3.00 4.21 4.22
CA ARG A 148 3.95 3.45 3.40
C ARG A 148 5.27 4.18 3.30
N VAL A 149 6.30 3.42 2.95
CA VAL A 149 7.64 3.94 2.70
C VAL A 149 8.09 3.59 1.28
N HIS A 150 8.95 4.43 0.72
CA HIS A 150 9.72 4.11 -0.48
C HIS A 150 11.20 4.28 -0.17
N ILE A 151 12.01 3.27 -0.45
CA ILE A 151 13.46 3.33 -0.28
C ILE A 151 14.05 3.45 -1.68
N ASP A 152 14.75 4.55 -1.93
CA ASP A 152 15.28 4.84 -3.25
C ASP A 152 16.65 4.19 -3.51
N ALA A 153 17.17 4.38 -4.72
CA ALA A 153 18.47 3.85 -5.14
C ALA A 153 19.67 4.41 -4.34
N CYS A 154 19.44 5.42 -3.49
CA CYS A 154 20.45 6.17 -2.76
C CYS A 154 20.47 5.79 -1.28
N GLY A 155 19.60 4.86 -0.88
CA GLY A 155 19.45 4.46 0.52
C GLY A 155 18.68 5.49 1.35
N GLN A 156 17.89 6.36 0.72
CA GLN A 156 17.03 7.29 1.42
C GLN A 156 15.63 6.70 1.56
N MET A 157 15.09 6.70 2.77
CA MET A 157 13.72 6.29 3.05
C MET A 157 12.79 7.48 3.01
N TRP A 158 11.89 7.49 2.02
CA TRP A 158 10.79 8.42 1.86
C TRP A 158 9.59 7.89 2.65
N ILE A 159 9.26 8.57 3.74
CA ILE A 159 8.22 8.19 4.68
C ILE A 159 7.01 9.08 4.46
N LEU A 160 5.87 8.45 4.20
CA LEU A 160 4.59 9.15 4.10
C LEU A 160 3.83 9.06 5.42
N ASP A 161 3.83 10.15 6.16
CA ASP A 161 3.02 10.33 7.37
C ASP A 161 1.72 11.04 6.99
N SER A 162 0.58 10.37 7.22
CA SER A 162 -0.73 10.94 6.89
C SER A 162 -1.13 12.10 7.80
N GLY A 163 -0.48 12.25 8.96
CA GLY A 163 -0.86 13.23 9.98
C GLY A 163 -2.21 12.95 10.63
N GLU A 164 -2.78 11.76 10.43
CA GLU A 164 -4.15 11.39 10.83
C GLU A 164 -4.16 10.13 11.70
N ILE A 165 -4.96 10.16 12.76
CA ILE A 165 -5.26 9.01 13.63
C ILE A 165 -6.77 8.87 13.68
N GLU A 166 -7.31 7.68 13.38
CA GLU A 166 -8.75 7.41 13.50
C GLU A 166 -9.63 8.46 12.79
N PHE A 167 -9.31 8.79 11.54
CA PHE A 167 -10.04 9.80 10.74
C PHE A 167 -9.97 11.24 11.30
N VAL A 168 -9.16 11.50 12.32
CA VAL A 168 -8.93 12.83 12.89
C VAL A 168 -7.56 13.34 12.43
N GLN A 169 -7.57 14.49 11.74
CA GLN A 169 -6.35 15.16 11.31
C GLN A 169 -5.68 15.86 12.52
N HIS A 170 -4.50 15.39 12.91
CA HIS A 170 -3.69 15.98 13.97
C HIS A 170 -2.60 16.91 13.44
N CYS A 171 -1.98 16.51 12.33
CA CYS A 171 -0.90 17.24 11.67
C CYS A 171 -1.19 17.34 10.17
N ALA A 172 -0.61 18.31 9.47
CA ALA A 172 -0.62 18.27 8.01
C ALA A 172 0.09 16.99 7.52
N PRO A 173 -0.42 16.31 6.48
CA PRO A 173 0.30 15.19 5.88
C PRO A 173 1.69 15.63 5.43
N GLN A 174 2.68 14.76 5.61
CA GLN A 174 4.07 15.13 5.39
C GLN A 174 4.89 14.01 4.76
N VAL A 175 5.90 14.42 3.98
CA VAL A 175 6.97 13.58 3.48
C VAL A 175 8.18 13.82 4.38
N VAL A 176 8.68 12.76 5.00
CA VAL A 176 9.89 12.76 5.83
C VAL A 176 10.92 11.87 5.14
N VAL A 177 12.14 12.35 4.97
CA VAL A 177 13.21 11.57 4.33
C VAL A 177 14.35 11.35 5.31
N ILE A 178 14.69 10.09 5.52
CA ILE A 178 15.80 9.68 6.39
C ILE A 178 16.85 8.96 5.55
N ASP A 179 18.11 9.36 5.70
CA ASP A 179 19.23 8.61 5.15
C ASP A 179 19.46 7.34 5.99
N LEU A 180 19.29 6.17 5.39
CA LEU A 180 19.37 4.89 6.11
C LEU A 180 20.80 4.47 6.45
N ALA A 181 21.81 5.11 5.86
CA ALA A 181 23.21 4.88 6.21
C ALA A 181 23.57 5.54 7.55
N THR A 182 23.01 6.72 7.83
CA THR A 182 23.32 7.51 9.04
C THR A 182 22.15 7.59 10.03
N ASP A 183 20.98 7.06 9.65
CA ASP A 183 19.70 7.20 10.36
C ASP A 183 19.33 8.66 10.68
N GLN A 184 19.78 9.60 9.85
CA GLN A 184 19.52 11.03 10.02
C GLN A 184 18.37 11.53 9.16
N LEU A 185 17.56 12.43 9.73
CA LEU A 185 16.60 13.22 8.97
C LEU A 185 17.35 14.14 7.99
N ILE A 186 17.11 13.96 6.69
CA ILE A 186 17.74 14.79 5.65
C ILE A 186 16.75 15.71 4.95
N HIS A 187 15.45 15.41 5.01
CA HIS A 187 14.42 16.27 4.42
C HIS A 187 13.07 16.13 5.12
N ARG A 188 12.31 17.23 5.16
CA ARG A 188 10.91 17.23 5.59
C ARG A 188 10.11 18.22 4.77
N TYR A 189 8.99 17.76 4.23
CA TYR A 189 8.03 18.59 3.53
C TYR A 189 6.63 18.37 4.09
N ARG A 190 6.02 19.44 4.60
CA ARG A 190 4.62 19.42 5.03
C ARG A 190 3.77 19.90 3.86
N LEU A 191 2.78 19.10 3.48
CA LEU A 191 1.89 19.46 2.40
C LEU A 191 1.15 20.75 2.76
N PRO A 192 1.18 21.78 1.90
CA PRO A 192 0.39 22.98 2.12
C PRO A 192 -1.10 22.63 2.02
N SER A 193 -1.96 23.42 2.66
CA SER A 193 -3.42 23.21 2.66
C SER A 193 -4.05 23.16 1.27
N ALA A 194 -3.41 23.74 0.25
CA ALA A 194 -3.86 23.64 -1.14
C ALA A 194 -3.68 22.25 -1.77
N SER A 195 -2.81 21.41 -1.19
CA SER A 195 -2.47 20.08 -1.73
C SER A 195 -3.31 18.93 -1.16
N PHE A 196 -4.08 19.17 -0.09
CA PHE A 196 -4.93 18.17 0.54
C PHE A 196 -6.23 18.75 1.07
N LYS A 197 -7.24 17.92 1.23
CA LYS A 197 -8.54 18.29 1.80
C LYS A 197 -8.58 17.83 3.25
N ALA A 198 -8.39 18.74 4.21
CA ALA A 198 -8.40 18.39 5.63
C ALA A 198 -9.69 17.63 6.01
N GLY A 199 -9.54 16.52 6.74
CA GLY A 199 -10.65 15.65 7.14
C GLY A 199 -11.22 14.76 6.02
N VAL A 200 -10.70 14.84 4.80
CA VAL A 200 -11.09 13.98 3.67
C VAL A 200 -9.89 13.23 3.11
N SER A 201 -8.77 13.92 2.90
CA SER A 201 -7.54 13.37 2.34
C SER A 201 -6.86 12.40 3.28
N ARG A 202 -6.46 11.25 2.73
CA ARG A 202 -5.68 10.24 3.43
C ARG A 202 -4.65 9.71 2.46
N PHE A 203 -3.40 10.11 2.66
CA PHE A 203 -2.31 9.70 1.79
C PHE A 203 -1.82 8.31 2.17
N VAL A 204 -1.90 7.35 1.25
CA VAL A 204 -1.64 5.92 1.54
C VAL A 204 -0.42 5.35 0.85
N ASN A 205 0.10 6.03 -0.18
CA ASN A 205 1.27 5.54 -0.92
C ASN A 205 2.17 6.69 -1.37
N ILE A 206 3.48 6.44 -1.39
CA ILE A 206 4.51 7.34 -1.88
C ILE A 206 5.41 6.59 -2.86
N LEU A 207 5.76 7.26 -3.95
CA LEU A 207 6.79 6.81 -4.88
C LEU A 207 7.72 7.99 -5.16
N ALA A 208 9.01 7.86 -4.87
CA ALA A 208 10.02 8.86 -5.21
C ALA A 208 10.68 8.49 -6.54
N ASP A 209 10.51 9.32 -7.57
CA ASP A 209 11.20 9.19 -8.84
C ASP A 209 12.50 10.00 -8.81
N ILE A 210 13.60 9.28 -8.61
CA ILE A 210 14.95 9.84 -8.65
C ILE A 210 15.38 9.95 -10.11
N ARG A 211 15.47 11.18 -10.62
CA ARG A 211 15.79 11.46 -12.03
C ARG A 211 17.28 11.53 -12.30
N ASP A 212 18.08 11.70 -11.27
CA ASP A 212 19.54 11.65 -11.27
C ASP A 212 20.05 10.52 -10.34
N PRO A 213 19.72 9.24 -10.60
CA PRO A 213 20.15 8.16 -9.73
C PRO A 213 21.67 7.90 -9.87
N PRO A 214 22.30 7.27 -8.86
CA PRO A 214 23.66 6.78 -8.98
C PRO A 214 23.78 5.72 -10.09
N PRO A 215 24.98 5.51 -10.68
CA PRO A 215 26.24 6.14 -10.31
C PRO A 215 26.48 7.52 -10.95
N GLN A 216 25.63 7.97 -11.88
CA GLN A 216 25.87 9.22 -12.61
C GLN A 216 25.34 10.48 -11.90
N GLY A 217 24.31 10.34 -11.06
CA GLY A 217 23.68 11.46 -10.36
C GLY A 217 23.87 11.44 -8.84
N GLN A 218 23.22 12.38 -8.15
CA GLN A 218 23.38 12.63 -6.70
C GLN A 218 22.06 12.54 -5.94
N CYS A 219 20.99 12.07 -6.58
CA CYS A 219 19.67 11.92 -5.98
C CYS A 219 19.06 13.24 -5.52
N LYS A 220 19.27 14.30 -6.30
CA LYS A 220 18.81 15.66 -6.00
C LYS A 220 17.61 16.08 -6.85
N ASP A 221 17.50 15.59 -8.08
CA ASP A 221 16.34 15.84 -8.96
C ASP A 221 15.28 14.76 -8.70
N VAL A 222 14.34 15.10 -7.82
CA VAL A 222 13.32 14.15 -7.34
C VAL A 222 11.93 14.73 -7.48
N PHE A 223 11.03 13.91 -8.02
CA PHE A 223 9.60 14.09 -7.89
C PHE A 223 9.04 12.98 -7.01
N ALA A 224 8.26 13.32 -6.00
CA ALA A 224 7.50 12.34 -5.22
C ALA A 224 6.02 12.36 -5.62
N TYR A 225 5.44 11.17 -5.81
CA TYR A 225 4.03 10.98 -6.16
C TYR A 225 3.31 10.38 -4.96
N LEU A 226 2.28 11.07 -4.46
CA LEU A 226 1.54 10.70 -3.26
C LEU A 226 0.11 10.32 -3.64
N ALA A 227 -0.31 9.09 -3.33
CA ALA A 227 -1.65 8.61 -3.63
C ALA A 227 -2.62 8.96 -2.50
N ASP A 228 -3.74 9.59 -2.84
CA ASP A 228 -4.79 10.04 -1.92
C ASP A 228 -6.14 9.43 -2.33
N PRO A 229 -6.39 8.15 -1.97
CA PRO A 229 -7.56 7.40 -2.42
C PRO A 229 -8.88 8.00 -1.96
N THR A 230 -8.97 8.49 -0.72
CA THR A 230 -10.23 8.94 -0.12
C THR A 230 -10.77 10.20 -0.77
N SER A 231 -9.86 11.11 -1.14
CA SER A 231 -10.21 12.33 -1.86
C SER A 231 -10.00 12.24 -3.38
N LYS A 232 -9.65 11.04 -3.88
CA LYS A 232 -9.52 10.65 -5.29
C LYS A 232 -8.49 11.48 -6.06
N ALA A 233 -7.29 11.60 -5.53
CA ALA A 233 -6.23 12.37 -6.18
C ALA A 233 -4.86 11.70 -6.11
N ILE A 234 -3.97 12.22 -6.93
CA ILE A 234 -2.52 12.05 -6.76
C ILE A 234 -1.96 13.44 -6.48
N VAL A 235 -1.03 13.57 -5.56
CA VAL A 235 -0.26 14.81 -5.36
C VAL A 235 1.12 14.60 -5.91
N VAL A 236 1.59 15.55 -6.71
CA VAL A 236 2.98 15.61 -7.17
C VAL A 236 3.71 16.57 -6.26
N TYR A 237 4.86 16.15 -5.74
CA TYR A 237 5.77 16.97 -4.97
C TYR A 237 7.09 17.11 -5.74
N ASP A 238 7.36 18.33 -6.19
CA ASP A 238 8.64 18.75 -6.76
C ASP A 238 9.60 19.10 -5.61
N VAL A 239 10.58 18.22 -5.38
CA VAL A 239 11.48 18.33 -4.22
C VAL A 239 12.40 19.55 -4.35
N LEU A 240 12.94 19.79 -5.56
CA LEU A 240 13.80 20.93 -5.85
C LEU A 240 13.03 22.25 -5.79
N GLY A 241 11.83 22.28 -6.38
CA GLY A 241 10.95 23.45 -6.36
C GLY A 241 10.27 23.70 -5.01
N GLN A 242 10.36 22.77 -4.06
CA GLN A 242 9.69 22.80 -2.76
C GLN A 242 8.19 23.11 -2.84
N GLN A 243 7.54 22.60 -3.88
CA GLN A 243 6.14 22.86 -4.17
C GLN A 243 5.42 21.58 -4.52
N SER A 244 4.13 21.55 -4.21
CA SER A 244 3.26 20.44 -4.58
C SER A 244 1.98 20.93 -5.21
N TRP A 245 1.43 20.12 -6.10
CA TRP A 245 0.12 20.36 -6.71
C TRP A 245 -0.68 19.06 -6.77
N ARG A 246 -1.98 19.27 -6.83
CA ARG A 246 -2.96 18.21 -6.71
C ARG A 246 -3.53 17.86 -8.08
N VAL A 247 -3.52 16.57 -8.38
CA VAL A 247 -4.01 15.98 -9.62
C VAL A 247 -5.32 15.27 -9.34
N GLU A 248 -6.42 15.96 -9.61
CA GLU A 248 -7.77 15.40 -9.61
C GLU A 248 -8.25 15.26 -11.05
N ASN A 249 -8.67 14.05 -11.42
CA ASN A 249 -9.17 13.77 -12.77
C ASN A 249 -10.22 12.66 -12.73
N LYS A 250 -11.09 12.53 -13.74
CA LYS A 250 -12.01 11.38 -13.81
C LYS A 250 -11.31 10.02 -13.72
N PHE A 251 -10.06 9.93 -14.16
CA PHE A 251 -9.24 8.72 -14.11
C PHE A 251 -8.66 8.41 -12.72
N THR A 252 -8.71 9.36 -11.76
CA THR A 252 -8.36 9.09 -10.36
C THR A 252 -9.54 8.56 -9.55
N TYR A 253 -10.74 8.46 -10.13
CA TYR A 253 -11.92 8.00 -9.40
C TYR A 253 -12.03 6.47 -9.40
N PRO A 254 -12.55 5.89 -8.30
CA PRO A 254 -12.91 4.48 -8.26
C PRO A 254 -14.14 4.20 -9.14
N ASP A 255 -14.32 2.95 -9.53
CA ASP A 255 -15.55 2.42 -10.15
C ASP A 255 -16.35 1.66 -9.09
N ALA A 256 -17.60 2.08 -8.87
CA ALA A 256 -18.49 1.47 -7.88
C ALA A 256 -18.71 -0.04 -8.10
N LYS A 257 -18.53 -0.56 -9.33
CA LYS A 257 -18.60 -2.00 -9.61
C LYS A 257 -17.52 -2.80 -8.88
N PHE A 258 -16.41 -2.15 -8.53
CA PHE A 258 -15.25 -2.73 -7.85
C PHE A 258 -15.14 -2.25 -6.40
N GLY A 259 -16.23 -1.72 -5.81
CA GLY A 259 -16.29 -1.31 -4.41
C GLY A 259 -16.28 -2.47 -3.40
N THR A 260 -16.91 -3.59 -3.79
CA THR A 260 -16.86 -4.83 -3.01
C THR A 260 -15.55 -5.58 -3.30
N HIS A 261 -14.74 -5.77 -2.26
CA HIS A 261 -13.50 -6.55 -2.31
C HIS A 261 -13.77 -7.92 -1.70
N THR A 262 -13.59 -8.99 -2.48
CA THR A 262 -13.75 -10.36 -2.01
C THR A 262 -12.41 -11.07 -2.03
N VAL A 263 -11.98 -11.58 -0.88
CA VAL A 263 -10.72 -12.30 -0.71
C VAL A 263 -11.02 -13.56 0.10
N ALA A 264 -10.57 -14.72 -0.39
CA ALA A 264 -10.71 -16.00 0.31
C ALA A 264 -12.13 -16.32 0.85
N GLY A 265 -13.17 -15.86 0.14
CA GLY A 265 -14.58 -16.09 0.49
C GLY A 265 -15.21 -15.04 1.41
N GLU A 266 -14.44 -14.07 1.91
CA GLU A 266 -14.93 -12.97 2.76
C GLU A 266 -14.93 -11.65 1.97
N SER A 267 -15.92 -10.80 2.24
CA SER A 267 -16.11 -9.55 1.49
C SER A 267 -16.17 -8.34 2.41
N PHE A 268 -15.61 -7.22 1.94
CA PHE A 268 -15.70 -5.92 2.59
C PHE A 268 -15.84 -4.81 1.54
N GLU A 269 -16.29 -3.63 1.98
CA GLU A 269 -16.56 -2.50 1.10
C GLU A 269 -15.49 -1.42 1.28
N LEU A 270 -14.85 -1.03 0.17
CA LEU A 270 -14.01 0.16 0.08
C LEU A 270 -14.23 0.80 -1.28
N LEU A 271 -14.35 2.12 -1.32
CA LEU A 271 -14.46 2.88 -2.57
C LEU A 271 -13.28 3.83 -2.71
N ASP A 272 -12.09 3.24 -2.67
CA ASP A 272 -10.82 3.96 -2.62
C ASP A 272 -10.30 4.26 -4.03
N GLY A 273 -9.90 5.52 -4.23
CA GLY A 273 -9.26 6.04 -5.44
C GLY A 273 -7.81 5.57 -5.61
N PRO A 274 -6.90 6.40 -6.18
CA PRO A 274 -5.55 5.99 -6.56
C PRO A 274 -4.81 5.42 -5.38
N LEU A 275 -4.11 4.31 -5.58
CA LEU A 275 -3.41 3.64 -4.49
C LEU A 275 -2.06 3.07 -4.93
N ALA A 276 -2.00 2.36 -6.05
CA ALA A 276 -0.76 1.79 -6.56
C ALA A 276 -0.11 2.75 -7.57
N LEU A 277 1.19 3.01 -7.40
CA LEU A 277 1.98 3.94 -8.21
C LEU A 277 3.27 3.24 -8.66
N ALA A 278 3.61 3.37 -9.94
CA ALA A 278 4.86 2.90 -10.52
C ALA A 278 5.31 3.88 -11.61
N VAL A 279 6.60 3.98 -11.85
CA VAL A 279 7.14 4.82 -12.92
C VAL A 279 7.86 3.95 -13.93
N THR A 280 7.68 4.25 -15.22
CA THR A 280 8.45 3.60 -16.29
C THR A 280 9.96 3.68 -16.01
N PRO A 281 10.67 2.54 -15.91
CA PRO A 281 12.11 2.51 -15.69
C PRO A 281 12.89 3.21 -16.80
N PHE A 282 14.07 3.73 -16.44
CA PHE A 282 15.02 4.25 -17.42
C PHE A 282 15.57 3.13 -18.32
N GLY A 283 16.07 3.51 -19.50
CA GLY A 283 16.79 2.58 -20.40
C GLY A 283 15.92 1.65 -21.24
N LEU A 284 14.59 1.73 -21.15
CA LEU A 284 13.67 0.88 -21.92
C LEU A 284 13.33 1.43 -23.33
N GLY A 285 13.79 2.63 -23.68
CA GLY A 285 13.41 3.29 -24.95
C GLY A 285 11.94 3.73 -25.02
N LEU A 286 11.24 3.76 -23.88
CA LEU A 286 9.85 4.20 -23.75
C LEU A 286 9.78 5.63 -23.19
N ARG A 287 8.75 6.40 -23.59
CA ARG A 287 8.40 7.65 -22.89
C ARG A 287 8.06 7.30 -21.44
N ARG A 288 8.60 8.05 -20.48
CA ARG A 288 8.36 7.78 -19.06
C ARG A 288 6.95 8.22 -18.65
N HIS A 289 6.24 7.31 -18.01
CA HIS A 289 4.90 7.55 -17.47
C HIS A 289 4.86 7.22 -15.99
N LEU A 290 3.95 7.89 -15.27
CA LEU A 290 3.40 7.34 -14.04
C LEU A 290 2.33 6.33 -14.45
N ILE A 291 2.52 5.06 -14.09
CA ILE A 291 1.57 3.97 -14.21
C ILE A 291 0.86 3.83 -12.86
N PHE A 292 -0.46 3.89 -12.85
CA PHE A 292 -1.24 3.88 -11.61
C PHE A 292 -2.62 3.25 -11.80
N HIS A 293 -3.24 2.90 -10.68
CA HIS A 293 -4.64 2.57 -10.63
C HIS A 293 -5.27 2.91 -9.27
N ALA A 294 -6.59 3.06 -9.28
CA ALA A 294 -7.38 3.11 -8.07
C ALA A 294 -7.59 1.71 -7.48
N LEU A 295 -7.67 1.59 -6.16
CA LEU A 295 -7.89 0.31 -5.48
C LEU A 295 -9.21 -0.32 -5.94
N SER A 296 -10.29 0.46 -5.91
CA SER A 296 -11.62 0.03 -6.33
C SER A 296 -11.83 0.29 -7.82
N ASN A 297 -10.99 -0.30 -8.67
CA ASN A 297 -11.06 -0.19 -10.13
C ASN A 297 -10.34 -1.37 -10.80
N GLU A 298 -10.65 -1.65 -12.07
CA GLU A 298 -9.95 -2.63 -12.91
C GLU A 298 -8.97 -2.02 -13.90
N LEU A 299 -9.03 -0.71 -14.14
CA LEU A 299 -8.20 -0.05 -15.15
C LEU A 299 -6.75 0.02 -14.70
N GLU A 300 -5.82 -0.31 -15.59
CA GLU A 300 -4.45 0.18 -15.54
C GLU A 300 -4.34 1.45 -16.37
N LEU A 301 -3.81 2.51 -15.76
CA LEU A 301 -3.75 3.84 -16.34
C LEU A 301 -2.31 4.32 -16.38
N ALA A 302 -2.01 5.18 -17.34
CA ALA A 302 -0.73 5.88 -17.44
C ALA A 302 -0.93 7.36 -17.76
N ILE A 303 -0.01 8.19 -17.29
CA ILE A 303 0.12 9.60 -17.70
C ILE A 303 1.60 9.94 -17.89
N PRO A 304 1.99 10.65 -18.96
CA PRO A 304 3.37 11.04 -19.17
C PRO A 304 3.92 11.91 -18.04
N LEU A 305 5.15 11.65 -17.61
CA LEU A 305 5.76 12.41 -16.51
C LEU A 305 6.01 13.88 -16.88
N ASP A 306 6.34 14.18 -18.14
CA ASP A 306 6.54 15.56 -18.61
C ASP A 306 5.25 16.40 -18.58
N VAL A 307 4.08 15.74 -18.68
CA VAL A 307 2.78 16.38 -18.48
C VAL A 307 2.45 16.47 -16.99
N LEU A 308 2.59 15.36 -16.27
CA LEU A 308 2.25 15.25 -14.85
C LEU A 308 3.06 16.22 -13.98
N ASN A 309 4.36 16.34 -14.29
CA ASN A 309 5.32 17.12 -13.52
C ASN A 309 5.24 18.64 -13.81
N ASN A 310 4.39 19.09 -14.72
CA ASN A 310 4.16 20.51 -14.97
C ASN A 310 2.90 20.99 -14.24
N ALA A 311 3.08 21.73 -13.14
CA ALA A 311 2.00 22.25 -12.30
C ALA A 311 0.93 23.06 -13.06
N THR A 312 1.31 23.76 -14.14
CA THR A 312 0.39 24.60 -14.92
C THR A 312 -0.70 23.80 -15.63
N ASN A 313 -0.48 22.50 -15.85
CA ASN A 313 -1.44 21.60 -16.48
C ASN A 313 -2.66 21.29 -15.59
N TRP A 314 -2.61 21.59 -14.29
CA TRP A 314 -3.58 21.12 -13.29
C TRP A 314 -4.53 22.20 -12.76
N GLN A 315 -4.67 23.31 -13.49
CA GLN A 315 -5.44 24.48 -13.07
C GLN A 315 -6.95 24.39 -13.37
N LYS A 316 -7.40 23.38 -14.14
CA LYS A 316 -8.80 23.27 -14.62
C LYS A 316 -9.60 22.17 -13.89
N GLY A 317 -9.16 21.77 -12.69
CA GLY A 317 -9.79 20.69 -11.92
C GLY A 317 -9.89 19.39 -12.71
N LEU A 318 -11.05 18.72 -12.65
CA LEU A 318 -11.29 17.42 -13.32
C LEU A 318 -11.07 17.44 -14.85
N GLY A 319 -11.12 18.61 -15.49
CA GLY A 319 -10.89 18.77 -16.94
C GLY A 319 -9.42 18.85 -17.35
N SER A 320 -8.50 18.88 -16.39
CA SER A 320 -7.06 19.04 -16.62
C SER A 320 -6.47 17.86 -17.38
N SER A 321 -5.80 18.13 -18.51
CA SER A 321 -4.99 17.16 -19.28
C SER A 321 -5.70 15.84 -19.61
N LEU A 322 -7.02 15.86 -19.85
CA LEU A 322 -7.83 14.65 -20.05
C LEU A 322 -7.36 13.76 -21.21
N SER A 323 -6.83 14.35 -22.28
CA SER A 323 -6.31 13.62 -23.45
C SER A 323 -4.98 12.92 -23.19
N GLU A 324 -4.28 13.28 -22.12
CA GLU A 324 -2.94 12.77 -21.81
C GLU A 324 -2.99 11.47 -20.98
N PHE A 325 -4.13 11.15 -20.39
CA PHE A 325 -4.32 9.89 -19.68
C PHE A 325 -4.56 8.75 -20.67
N VAL A 326 -3.75 7.69 -20.53
CA VAL A 326 -3.80 6.50 -21.37
C VAL A 326 -4.39 5.35 -20.56
N THR A 327 -5.43 4.71 -21.10
CA THR A 327 -5.90 3.41 -20.57
C THR A 327 -5.03 2.32 -21.17
N LEU A 328 -4.20 1.68 -20.33
CA LEU A 328 -3.32 0.60 -20.75
C LEU A 328 -4.11 -0.69 -20.99
N GLY A 329 -5.05 -1.00 -20.09
CA GLY A 329 -5.93 -2.14 -20.19
C GLY A 329 -6.81 -2.34 -18.96
N ARG A 330 -7.42 -3.53 -18.88
CA ARG A 330 -8.34 -3.93 -17.80
C ARG A 330 -7.85 -5.22 -17.15
N ARG A 331 -7.68 -5.19 -15.82
CA ARG A 331 -7.37 -6.36 -14.99
C ARG A 331 -8.55 -7.32 -14.86
N GLY A 332 -9.78 -6.79 -14.86
CA GLY A 332 -10.98 -7.54 -14.46
C GLY A 332 -11.10 -7.79 -12.96
N VAL A 333 -10.13 -7.32 -12.15
CA VAL A 333 -10.06 -7.51 -10.70
C VAL A 333 -9.27 -6.36 -10.05
N GLN A 334 -9.51 -6.13 -8.76
CA GLN A 334 -8.74 -5.19 -7.95
C GLN A 334 -7.33 -5.71 -7.64
N CYS A 335 -6.42 -4.78 -7.42
CA CYS A 335 -5.05 -5.04 -6.96
C CYS A 335 -4.65 -3.95 -5.96
N ALA A 336 -4.11 -4.36 -4.81
CA ALA A 336 -3.82 -3.44 -3.71
C ALA A 336 -2.40 -2.88 -3.71
N SER A 337 -1.45 -3.49 -4.41
CA SER A 337 -0.11 -2.92 -4.57
C SER A 337 0.54 -3.47 -5.82
N HIS A 338 1.33 -2.62 -6.47
CA HIS A 338 2.17 -3.01 -7.59
C HIS A 338 3.58 -2.48 -7.45
N ALA A 339 4.50 -3.10 -8.18
CA ALA A 339 5.89 -2.69 -8.29
C ALA A 339 6.40 -3.04 -9.70
N ILE A 340 7.44 -2.34 -10.17
CA ILE A 340 7.98 -2.55 -11.51
C ILE A 340 9.47 -2.86 -11.44
N SER A 341 9.91 -3.90 -12.15
CA SER A 341 11.34 -4.21 -12.28
C SER A 341 12.03 -3.30 -13.27
N ARG A 342 13.36 -3.21 -13.20
CA ARG A 342 14.19 -2.44 -14.14
C ARG A 342 13.99 -2.84 -15.60
N GLN A 343 13.66 -4.11 -15.88
CA GLN A 343 13.41 -4.62 -17.24
C GLN A 343 11.98 -4.32 -17.75
N GLY A 344 11.14 -3.68 -16.94
CA GLY A 344 9.80 -3.27 -17.31
C GLY A 344 8.70 -4.30 -17.04
N TYR A 345 8.90 -5.23 -16.09
CA TYR A 345 7.83 -6.11 -15.64
C TYR A 345 7.10 -5.48 -14.45
N LEU A 346 5.82 -5.14 -14.64
CA LEU A 346 4.92 -4.66 -13.58
C LEU A 346 4.28 -5.87 -12.88
N PHE A 347 4.46 -5.99 -11.56
CA PHE A 347 3.91 -7.04 -10.72
C PHE A 347 2.72 -6.52 -9.92
N CYS A 348 1.67 -7.34 -9.78
CA CYS A 348 0.46 -7.01 -9.02
C CYS A 348 -0.04 -8.22 -8.23
N GLY A 349 -0.46 -8.01 -6.98
CA GLY A 349 -1.19 -9.01 -6.21
C GLY A 349 -2.69 -8.92 -6.47
N PHE A 350 -3.24 -9.87 -7.23
CA PHE A 350 -4.67 -9.90 -7.53
C PHE A 350 -5.46 -10.50 -6.36
N LEU A 351 -6.65 -9.95 -6.11
CA LEU A 351 -7.57 -10.48 -5.09
C LEU A 351 -8.28 -11.76 -5.55
N ASN A 352 -8.46 -11.95 -6.86
CA ASN A 352 -9.08 -13.14 -7.44
C ASN A 352 -8.63 -13.36 -8.91
N PRO A 353 -8.04 -14.52 -9.24
CA PRO A 353 -7.55 -15.54 -8.30
C PRO A 353 -6.44 -14.96 -7.41
N ILE A 354 -6.31 -15.48 -6.19
CA ILE A 354 -5.36 -14.96 -5.19
C ILE A 354 -3.94 -15.34 -5.60
N GLY A 355 -3.19 -14.39 -6.15
CA GLY A 355 -1.88 -14.65 -6.71
C GLY A 355 -1.11 -13.42 -7.18
N ILE A 356 0.16 -13.64 -7.53
CA ILE A 356 1.03 -12.64 -8.13
C ILE A 356 0.98 -12.77 -9.64
N PHE A 357 0.65 -11.66 -10.30
CA PHE A 357 0.63 -11.51 -11.75
C PHE A 357 1.73 -10.56 -12.18
N ALA A 358 2.24 -10.73 -13.40
CA ALA A 358 3.14 -9.78 -14.02
C ALA A 358 2.78 -9.47 -15.46
N TRP A 359 3.10 -8.26 -15.89
CA TRP A 359 2.93 -7.77 -17.25
C TRP A 359 4.18 -7.02 -17.71
N ASP A 360 4.63 -7.30 -18.92
CA ASP A 360 5.69 -6.55 -19.59
C ASP A 360 5.12 -5.27 -20.20
N ILE A 361 5.50 -4.11 -19.67
CA ILE A 361 4.94 -2.81 -20.09
C ILE A 361 5.21 -2.45 -21.56
N ARG A 362 6.11 -3.19 -22.23
CA ARG A 362 6.42 -3.03 -23.66
C ARG A 362 5.39 -3.74 -24.56
N THR A 363 4.49 -4.52 -23.98
CA THR A 363 3.47 -5.30 -24.68
C THR A 363 2.07 -4.75 -24.37
N PRO A 364 1.07 -4.91 -25.26
CA PRO A 364 -0.29 -4.49 -24.93
C PRO A 364 -0.83 -5.18 -23.67
N TYR A 365 -1.55 -4.46 -22.81
CA TYR A 365 -2.14 -5.05 -21.60
C TYR A 365 -3.39 -5.88 -21.96
N ASN A 366 -3.25 -7.19 -22.00
CA ASN A 366 -4.35 -8.13 -22.25
C ASN A 366 -4.06 -9.50 -21.61
N GLY A 367 -5.07 -10.37 -21.58
CA GLY A 367 -4.97 -11.69 -20.94
C GLY A 367 -3.93 -12.64 -21.52
N GLN A 368 -3.36 -12.38 -22.71
CA GLN A 368 -2.25 -13.17 -23.26
C GLN A 368 -0.89 -12.71 -22.72
N ASN A 369 -0.75 -11.41 -22.41
CA ASN A 369 0.50 -10.80 -21.97
C ASN A 369 0.61 -10.67 -20.44
N VAL A 370 -0.52 -10.70 -19.73
CA VAL A 370 -0.57 -10.77 -18.26
C VAL A 370 -0.40 -12.22 -17.82
N LYS A 371 0.66 -12.51 -17.08
CA LYS A 371 1.02 -13.86 -16.65
C LYS A 371 0.78 -14.05 -15.16
N LEU A 372 0.11 -15.15 -14.80
CA LEU A 372 0.09 -15.66 -13.43
C LEU A 372 1.45 -16.27 -13.10
N LEU A 373 2.15 -15.73 -12.11
CA LEU A 373 3.47 -16.20 -11.71
C LEU A 373 3.44 -17.05 -10.44
N ALA A 374 2.55 -16.74 -9.50
CA ALA A 374 2.33 -17.53 -8.30
C ALA A 374 0.87 -17.49 -7.90
N LEU A 375 0.29 -18.67 -7.63
CA LEU A 375 -1.04 -18.84 -7.08
C LEU A 375 -0.87 -19.45 -5.69
N ASN A 376 -1.39 -18.79 -4.66
CA ASN A 376 -1.40 -19.36 -3.31
C ASN A 376 -2.46 -18.63 -2.45
N PRO A 377 -3.68 -19.19 -2.32
CA PRO A 377 -4.78 -18.55 -1.60
C PRO A 377 -4.59 -18.53 -0.08
N GLU A 378 -3.59 -19.22 0.47
CA GLU A 378 -3.28 -19.19 1.91
C GLU A 378 -2.31 -18.06 2.25
N THR A 379 -1.23 -17.93 1.49
CA THR A 379 -0.12 -17.03 1.81
C THR A 379 -0.23 -15.65 1.14
N LEU A 380 -1.01 -15.51 0.06
CA LEU A 380 -1.10 -14.27 -0.75
C LEU A 380 -2.44 -13.54 -0.67
N GLN A 381 -3.25 -13.77 0.37
CA GLN A 381 -4.64 -13.30 0.48
C GLN A 381 -4.81 -11.81 0.14
N PHE A 382 -4.17 -10.91 0.89
CA PHE A 382 -4.21 -9.48 0.61
C PHE A 382 -2.79 -8.91 0.59
N VAL A 383 -2.22 -8.77 -0.62
CA VAL A 383 -0.88 -8.20 -0.83
C VAL A 383 -0.95 -6.68 -0.74
N SER A 384 -0.84 -6.16 0.48
CA SER A 384 -0.94 -4.74 0.78
C SER A 384 0.35 -3.95 0.50
N GLY A 385 1.50 -4.61 0.44
CA GLY A 385 2.79 -4.00 0.11
C GLY A 385 3.55 -4.85 -0.90
N LEU A 386 4.16 -4.20 -1.90
CA LEU A 386 4.95 -4.87 -2.94
C LEU A 386 6.10 -3.94 -3.34
N LYS A 387 7.34 -4.44 -3.34
CA LYS A 387 8.55 -3.70 -3.73
C LYS A 387 9.42 -4.57 -4.62
N ILE A 388 10.13 -3.93 -5.54
CA ILE A 388 11.27 -4.53 -6.23
C ILE A 388 12.53 -3.91 -5.64
N VAL A 389 13.46 -4.74 -5.19
CA VAL A 389 14.68 -4.31 -4.50
C VAL A 389 15.88 -4.93 -5.20
N SER A 390 16.85 -4.11 -5.60
CA SER A 390 18.10 -4.61 -6.16
C SER A 390 19.06 -5.00 -5.05
N ARG A 391 19.60 -6.22 -5.11
CA ARG A 391 20.60 -6.71 -4.17
C ARG A 391 21.98 -6.19 -4.57
N PRO A 392 22.70 -5.45 -3.71
CA PRO A 392 23.99 -4.87 -4.08
C PRO A 392 25.08 -5.90 -4.39
N SER A 393 24.99 -7.12 -3.82
CA SER A 393 26.04 -8.15 -3.96
C SER A 393 26.16 -8.74 -5.37
N ASP A 394 25.07 -8.80 -6.13
CA ASP A 394 25.03 -9.44 -7.46
C ASP A 394 24.20 -8.64 -8.49
N GLY A 395 23.54 -7.57 -8.08
CA GLY A 395 22.71 -6.73 -8.94
C GLY A 395 21.38 -7.38 -9.37
N ARG A 396 21.00 -8.53 -8.79
CA ARG A 396 19.72 -9.18 -9.04
C ARG A 396 18.59 -8.41 -8.37
N GLU A 397 17.40 -8.48 -8.95
CA GLU A 397 16.19 -7.87 -8.40
C GLU A 397 15.36 -8.91 -7.65
N GLU A 398 14.87 -8.53 -6.47
CA GLU A 398 13.99 -9.34 -5.63
C GLU A 398 12.63 -8.67 -5.53
N LEU A 399 11.58 -9.47 -5.70
CA LEU A 399 10.22 -9.12 -5.32
C LEU A 399 10.05 -9.36 -3.82
N TRP A 400 9.73 -8.30 -3.09
CA TRP A 400 9.38 -8.34 -1.68
C TRP A 400 7.93 -7.93 -1.50
N LEU A 401 7.19 -8.65 -0.66
CA LEU A 401 5.78 -8.36 -0.44
C LEU A 401 5.35 -8.53 1.01
N PHE A 402 4.37 -7.73 1.40
CA PHE A 402 3.66 -7.85 2.66
C PHE A 402 2.25 -8.37 2.36
N SER A 403 1.92 -9.54 2.88
CA SER A 403 0.62 -10.17 2.75
C SER A 403 -0.05 -10.23 4.12
N ASN A 404 -1.28 -9.70 4.20
CA ASN A 404 -2.11 -9.77 5.39
C ASN A 404 -3.48 -10.37 5.08
N ARG A 405 -4.33 -10.48 6.11
CA ARG A 405 -5.70 -11.00 6.01
C ARG A 405 -6.72 -9.89 6.24
N LEU A 406 -6.58 -8.78 5.51
CA LEU A 406 -7.40 -7.58 5.70
C LEU A 406 -8.90 -7.87 5.73
N GLN A 407 -9.38 -8.75 4.86
CA GLN A 407 -10.78 -9.15 4.81
C GLN A 407 -11.28 -9.75 6.12
N LYS A 408 -10.45 -10.53 6.83
CA LYS A 408 -10.81 -11.11 8.14
C LYS A 408 -10.91 -10.05 9.22
N ILE A 409 -10.05 -9.04 9.15
CA ILE A 409 -10.05 -7.92 10.09
C ILE A 409 -11.32 -7.09 9.90
N PHE A 410 -11.67 -6.76 8.66
CA PHE A 410 -12.92 -6.03 8.35
C PHE A 410 -14.18 -6.84 8.68
N ALA A 411 -14.14 -8.17 8.55
CA ALA A 411 -15.24 -9.05 8.92
C ALA A 411 -15.31 -9.37 10.43
N GLY A 412 -14.28 -9.05 11.21
CA GLY A 412 -14.19 -9.40 12.63
C GLY A 412 -13.99 -10.91 12.88
N THR A 413 -13.40 -11.63 11.93
CA THR A 413 -13.24 -13.09 11.92
C THR A 413 -11.78 -13.55 12.05
N ILE A 414 -10.86 -12.62 12.34
CA ILE A 414 -9.44 -12.93 12.49
C ILE A 414 -9.20 -13.84 13.70
N ASP A 415 -8.38 -14.88 13.51
CA ASP A 415 -7.94 -15.78 14.57
C ASP A 415 -6.45 -15.54 14.85
N TYR A 416 -6.13 -15.02 16.04
CA TYR A 416 -4.75 -14.74 16.43
C TYR A 416 -3.96 -15.98 16.90
N THR A 417 -4.53 -17.19 16.78
CA THR A 417 -3.81 -18.45 16.99
C THR A 417 -3.08 -18.95 15.74
N GLU A 418 -3.45 -18.44 14.55
CA GLU A 418 -2.87 -18.73 13.24
C GLU A 418 -2.01 -17.58 12.69
N ILE A 419 -1.26 -17.82 11.61
CA ILE A 419 -0.42 -16.80 10.96
C ILE A 419 -1.28 -15.86 10.09
N ASN A 420 -1.30 -14.58 10.46
CA ASN A 420 -2.10 -13.53 9.82
C ASN A 420 -1.28 -12.58 8.95
N TYR A 421 -0.01 -12.38 9.26
CA TYR A 421 0.86 -11.44 8.55
C TYR A 421 2.11 -12.13 8.06
N ARG A 422 2.51 -11.86 6.80
CA ARG A 422 3.64 -12.52 6.15
C ARG A 422 4.46 -11.51 5.36
N VAL A 423 5.78 -11.61 5.48
CA VAL A 423 6.72 -11.03 4.53
C VAL A 423 7.26 -12.16 3.68
N LEU A 424 7.03 -12.07 2.37
CA LEU A 424 7.49 -13.06 1.39
C LEU A 424 8.49 -12.42 0.43
N ARG A 425 9.41 -13.24 -0.09
CA ARG A 425 10.35 -12.83 -1.14
C ARG A 425 10.47 -13.85 -2.26
N CYS A 426 10.85 -13.37 -3.44
CA CYS A 426 11.32 -14.21 -4.54
C CYS A 426 12.28 -13.40 -5.43
N ASP A 427 13.26 -14.06 -6.04
CA ASP A 427 14.03 -13.42 -7.10
C ASP A 427 13.15 -13.19 -8.34
N VAL A 428 13.28 -12.02 -8.97
CA VAL A 428 12.43 -11.60 -10.10
C VAL A 428 12.63 -12.50 -11.32
N ASP A 429 13.88 -12.83 -11.64
CA ASP A 429 14.18 -13.68 -12.80
C ASP A 429 13.70 -15.11 -12.58
N ASP A 430 13.89 -15.64 -11.36
CA ASP A 430 13.36 -16.96 -10.98
C ASP A 430 11.83 -16.98 -11.02
N LEU A 431 11.18 -15.91 -10.56
CA LEU A 431 9.74 -15.80 -10.61
C LEU A 431 9.21 -15.80 -12.06
N LEU A 432 9.82 -14.99 -12.93
CA LEU A 432 9.45 -14.84 -14.35
C LEU A 432 9.73 -16.09 -15.19
N GLN A 433 10.81 -16.82 -14.87
CA GLN A 433 11.19 -18.06 -15.57
C GLN A 433 10.48 -19.30 -15.03
N GLY A 434 9.60 -19.15 -14.03
CA GLY A 434 8.90 -20.28 -13.43
C GLY A 434 9.77 -21.16 -12.54
N ARG A 435 10.98 -20.72 -12.17
CA ARG A 435 11.87 -21.44 -11.23
C ARG A 435 11.41 -21.25 -9.79
N GLY A 436 11.89 -22.12 -8.88
CA GLY A 436 11.64 -21.98 -7.45
C GLY A 436 12.24 -20.70 -6.89
N CYS A 437 11.59 -20.14 -5.87
CA CYS A 437 12.11 -19.00 -5.10
C CYS A 437 13.07 -19.55 -4.04
N PHE A 438 14.36 -19.19 -4.10
CA PHE A 438 15.39 -19.63 -3.14
C PHE A 438 15.96 -18.46 -2.32
#